data_AF-A0A1R4JQ32-F1
#
_entry.id   AF-A0A1R4JQ32-F1
#
_cell.length_a   1.000
_cell.length_b   1.000
_cell.length_c   1.000
_cell.angle_alpha   90.00
_cell.angle_beta   90.00
_cell.angle_gamma   90.00
#
_symmetry.space_group_name_H-M   'P 1'
#
loop_
_entity.id
_entity.type
_entity.pdbx_description
1 polymer ?
#
loop_
_entity_poly.entity_id
_entity_poly.type
_entity_poly.pdbx_seq_one_letter_code
_entity_poly.pdbx_strand_id
1 'polypeptide(L)'
;MKGDADDYIRELRDEAKQRRIAAETLTKERDEAATARDAVTAERDTLARQNAVILASQGLGANAAAILDSRALESKLAAVDPSDPDAVKAFITEAMEANAAFKTGPVIPSRNGGAHQGGTPAAQPLSLDAAVRGALGG
;
A
#
# COMPACT_ATOMS: atom_id res chain seq x y z
N MET A 1 -9.93 69.72 -8.35
CA MET A 1 -8.79 69.16 -9.09
C MET A 1 -9.28 67.91 -9.80
N LYS A 2 -9.60 68.01 -11.09
CA LYS A 2 -9.83 66.83 -11.94
C LYS A 2 -8.42 66.31 -12.23
N GLY A 3 -8.09 65.10 -11.75
CA GLY A 3 -6.83 64.45 -12.14
C GLY A 3 -6.75 64.42 -13.66
N ASP A 4 -5.57 64.70 -14.20
CA ASP A 4 -5.36 64.80 -15.63
C ASP A 4 -5.77 63.47 -16.29
N ALA A 5 -6.57 63.51 -17.36
CA ALA A 5 -7.13 62.31 -17.96
C ALA A 5 -6.04 61.30 -18.38
N ASP A 6 -4.86 61.82 -18.69
CA ASP A 6 -3.66 61.08 -19.06
C ASP A 6 -3.07 60.27 -17.89
N ASP A 7 -3.17 60.77 -16.65
CA ASP A 7 -2.70 60.05 -15.45
C ASP A 7 -3.59 58.85 -15.14
N TYR A 8 -4.91 59.03 -15.25
CA TYR A 8 -5.87 57.94 -15.09
C TYR A 8 -5.70 56.84 -16.16
N ILE A 9 -5.45 57.23 -17.42
CA ILE A 9 -5.17 56.27 -18.49
C ILE A 9 -3.88 55.50 -18.25
N ARG A 10 -2.84 56.15 -17.69
CA ARG A 10 -1.58 55.51 -17.33
C ARG A 10 -1.78 54.47 -16.22
N GLU A 11 -2.46 54.86 -15.15
CA GLU A 11 -2.80 53.97 -14.03
C GLU A 11 -3.58 52.74 -14.50
N LEU A 12 -4.60 52.93 -15.35
CA LEU A 12 -5.39 51.83 -15.89
C LEU A 12 -4.56 50.84 -16.72
N ARG A 13 -3.57 51.34 -17.49
CA ARG A 13 -2.65 50.48 -18.25
C ARG A 13 -1.73 49.69 -17.33
N ASP A 14 -1.23 50.33 -16.27
CA ASP A 14 -0.37 49.67 -15.28
C ASP A 14 -1.14 48.59 -14.53
N GLU A 15 -2.37 48.86 -14.10
CA GLU A 15 -3.26 47.86 -13.51
C GLU A 15 -3.53 46.70 -14.47
N ALA A 16 -3.89 46.99 -15.72
CA ALA A 16 -4.15 45.95 -16.73
C ALA A 16 -2.92 45.07 -16.96
N LYS A 17 -1.72 45.66 -16.98
CA LYS A 17 -0.45 44.95 -17.07
C LYS A 17 -0.21 44.07 -15.85
N GLN A 18 -0.41 44.59 -14.64
CA GLN A 18 -0.24 43.81 -13.40
C GLN A 18 -1.24 42.65 -13.33
N ARG A 19 -2.51 42.88 -13.69
CA ARG A 19 -3.53 41.82 -13.74
C ARG A 19 -3.18 40.75 -14.76
N ARG A 20 -2.63 41.13 -15.92
CA ARG A 20 -2.18 40.16 -16.93
C ARG A 20 -1.03 39.30 -16.39
N ILE A 21 -0.02 39.92 -15.78
CA ILE A 21 1.10 39.20 -15.16
C ILE A 21 0.59 38.26 -14.07
N ALA A 22 -0.28 38.73 -13.19
CA ALA A 22 -0.87 37.91 -12.14
C ALA A 22 -1.67 36.72 -12.69
N ALA A 23 -2.46 36.92 -13.75
CA ALA A 23 -3.20 35.84 -14.40
C ALA A 23 -2.28 34.81 -15.07
N GLU A 24 -1.20 35.26 -15.71
CA GLU A 24 -0.18 34.38 -16.30
C GLU A 24 0.53 33.56 -15.20
N THR A 25 0.90 34.21 -14.09
CA THR A 25 1.52 33.55 -12.93
C THR A 25 0.58 32.51 -12.32
N LEU A 26 -0.67 32.87 -12.03
CA LEU A 26 -1.66 31.94 -11.46
C LEU A 26 -1.94 30.76 -12.38
N THR A 27 -1.96 30.98 -13.70
CA THR A 27 -2.15 29.90 -14.67
C THR A 27 -0.97 28.93 -14.61
N LYS A 28 0.26 29.46 -14.56
CA LYS A 28 1.46 28.64 -14.43
C LYS A 28 1.49 27.84 -13.13
N GLU A 29 1.20 28.48 -12.00
CA GLU A 29 1.14 27.82 -10.69
C GLU A 29 0.07 26.73 -10.63
N ARG A 30 -1.10 26.97 -11.23
CA ARG A 30 -2.15 25.96 -11.36
C ARG A 30 -1.67 24.74 -12.15
N ASP A 31 -0.98 24.95 -13.27
CA ASP A 31 -0.53 23.87 -14.15
C ASP A 31 0.59 23.05 -13.49
N GLU A 32 1.49 23.72 -12.76
CA GLU A 32 2.50 23.07 -11.93
C GLU A 32 1.86 22.24 -10.81
N ALA A 33 0.87 22.80 -10.10
CA ALA A 33 0.15 22.10 -9.04
C ALA A 33 -0.65 20.89 -9.57
N ALA A 34 -1.28 21.02 -10.75
CA ALA A 34 -2.00 19.93 -11.40
C ALA A 34 -1.04 18.78 -11.74
N THR A 35 0.12 19.10 -12.33
CA THR A 35 1.15 18.12 -12.67
C THR A 35 1.68 17.40 -11.42
N ALA A 36 1.96 18.15 -10.35
CA ALA A 36 2.42 17.59 -9.08
C ALA A 36 1.38 16.68 -8.44
N ARG A 37 0.10 17.08 -8.44
CA ARG A 37 -1.01 16.26 -7.95
C ARG A 37 -1.12 14.96 -8.74
N ASP A 38 -0.99 15.01 -10.07
CA ASP A 38 -1.14 13.83 -10.93
C ASP A 38 -0.02 12.82 -10.69
N ALA A 39 1.22 13.29 -10.49
CA ALA A 39 2.34 12.44 -10.11
C ALA A 39 2.10 11.74 -8.76
N VAL A 40 1.70 12.49 -7.72
CA VAL A 40 1.40 11.93 -6.39
C VAL A 40 0.22 10.95 -6.44
N THR A 41 -0.79 11.24 -7.26
CA THR A 41 -1.95 10.37 -7.44
C THR A 41 -1.54 9.03 -8.06
N ALA A 42 -0.69 9.06 -9.09
CA ALA A 42 -0.18 7.85 -9.73
C ALA A 42 0.68 6.99 -8.79
N GLU A 43 1.53 7.62 -7.98
CA GLU A 43 2.34 6.93 -6.95
C GLU A 43 1.45 6.27 -5.89
N ARG A 44 0.47 7.02 -5.36
CA ARG A 44 -0.51 6.50 -4.40
C ARG A 44 -1.26 5.29 -4.95
N ASP A 45 -1.75 5.36 -6.19
CA ASP A 45 -2.52 4.27 -6.79
C ASP A 45 -1.67 3.02 -7.00
N THR A 46 -0.38 3.21 -7.31
CA THR A 46 0.59 2.11 -7.42
C THR A 46 0.82 1.44 -6.07
N LEU A 47 1.04 2.23 -5.01
CA LEU A 47 1.19 1.71 -3.65
C LEU A 47 -0.09 1.02 -3.15
N ALA A 48 -1.27 1.56 -3.48
CA ALA A 48 -2.56 0.96 -3.10
C ALA A 48 -2.71 -0.45 -3.70
N ARG A 49 -2.38 -0.62 -4.99
CA ARG A 49 -2.36 -1.93 -5.66
C ARG A 49 -1.35 -2.89 -5.05
N GLN A 50 -0.12 -2.44 -4.80
CA GLN A 50 0.91 -3.27 -4.18
C GLN A 50 0.49 -3.75 -2.79
N ASN A 51 -0.06 -2.85 -1.95
CA ASN A 51 -0.56 -3.20 -0.62
C ASN A 51 -1.74 -4.19 -0.69
N ALA A 52 -2.68 -3.99 -1.61
CA ALA A 52 -3.80 -4.91 -1.80
C ALA A 52 -3.31 -6.32 -2.15
N VAL A 53 -2.31 -6.44 -3.06
CA VAL A 53 -1.69 -7.73 -3.40
C VAL A 53 -1.01 -8.36 -2.18
N ILE A 54 -0.24 -7.59 -1.41
CA ILE A 54 0.45 -8.10 -0.21
C ILE A 54 -0.55 -8.67 0.81
N LEU A 55 -1.64 -7.95 1.08
CA LEU A 55 -2.64 -8.36 2.05
C LEU A 55 -3.42 -9.60 1.58
N ALA A 56 -3.90 -9.59 0.33
CA ALA A 56 -4.67 -10.71 -0.21
C ALA A 56 -3.83 -11.99 -0.38
N SER A 57 -2.52 -11.84 -0.67
CA SER A 57 -1.60 -12.98 -0.81
C SER A 57 -1.48 -13.81 0.47
N GLN A 58 -1.62 -13.20 1.66
CA GLN A 58 -1.52 -13.92 2.94
C GLN A 58 -2.62 -14.97 3.09
N GLY A 59 -3.86 -14.65 2.70
CA GLY A 59 -4.98 -15.58 2.75
C GLY A 59 -4.95 -16.66 1.67
N LEU A 60 -4.24 -16.40 0.56
CA LEU A 60 -4.13 -17.31 -0.59
C LEU A 60 -2.87 -18.19 -0.55
N GLY A 61 -1.96 -17.95 0.40
CA GLY A 61 -0.65 -18.63 0.45
C GLY A 61 0.28 -18.22 -0.70
N ALA A 62 0.03 -17.07 -1.33
CA ALA A 62 0.79 -16.60 -2.47
C ALA A 62 2.08 -15.86 -2.05
N ASN A 63 3.09 -15.88 -2.92
CA ASN A 63 4.30 -15.08 -2.75
C ASN A 63 4.12 -13.69 -3.34
N ALA A 64 3.63 -12.76 -2.51
CA ALA A 64 3.42 -11.37 -2.92
C ALA A 64 4.69 -10.72 -3.50
N ALA A 65 5.86 -10.99 -2.91
CA ALA A 65 7.13 -10.39 -3.37
C ALA A 65 7.48 -10.85 -4.78
N ALA A 66 7.37 -12.14 -5.06
CA ALA A 66 7.64 -12.68 -6.40
C ALA A 66 6.60 -12.23 -7.45
N ILE A 67 5.33 -12.05 -7.04
CA ILE A 67 4.29 -11.51 -7.91
C ILE A 67 4.58 -10.05 -8.26
N LEU A 68 4.93 -9.22 -7.26
CA LEU A 68 5.19 -7.80 -7.45
C LEU A 68 6.52 -7.51 -8.18
N ASP A 69 7.50 -8.41 -8.11
CA ASP A 69 8.75 -8.33 -8.87
C ASP A 69 8.57 -8.74 -10.36
N SER A 70 7.43 -9.34 -10.71
CA SER A 70 7.18 -9.83 -12.06
C SER A 70 6.80 -8.71 -13.03
N ARG A 71 7.73 -8.36 -13.93
CA ARG A 71 7.46 -7.43 -15.05
C ARG A 71 6.33 -7.88 -15.97
N ALA A 72 6.09 -9.19 -16.10
CA ALA A 72 5.01 -9.72 -16.93
C ALA A 72 3.62 -9.44 -16.35
N LEU A 73 3.53 -9.19 -15.04
CA LEU A 73 2.28 -8.90 -14.33
C LEU A 73 2.08 -7.41 -14.06
N GLU A 74 3.10 -6.58 -14.25
CA GLU A 74 3.07 -5.15 -13.94
C GLU A 74 1.94 -4.40 -14.67
N SER A 75 1.80 -4.62 -15.98
CA SER A 75 0.74 -3.99 -16.79
C SER A 75 -0.65 -4.52 -16.45
N LYS A 76 -0.77 -5.81 -16.10
CA LYS A 76 -2.02 -6.41 -15.64
C LYS A 76 -2.43 -5.83 -14.29
N LEU A 77 -1.48 -5.71 -13.36
CA LEU A 77 -1.71 -5.14 -12.03
C LEU A 77 -2.20 -3.69 -12.15
N ALA A 78 -1.66 -2.88 -13.07
CA ALA A 78 -2.08 -1.50 -13.27
C ALA A 78 -3.58 -1.36 -13.62
N ALA A 79 -4.21 -2.40 -14.19
CA ALA A 79 -5.64 -2.44 -14.49
C ALA A 79 -6.51 -2.97 -13.34
N VAL A 80 -5.91 -3.50 -12.27
CA VAL A 80 -6.63 -4.02 -11.10
C VAL A 80 -7.04 -2.85 -10.21
N ASP A 81 -8.33 -2.81 -9.88
CA ASP A 81 -8.86 -1.89 -8.86
C ASP A 81 -8.45 -2.41 -7.46
N PRO A 82 -7.61 -1.69 -6.70
CA PRO A 82 -7.20 -2.11 -5.37
C PRO A 82 -8.33 -2.07 -4.32
N SER A 83 -9.45 -1.40 -4.62
CA SER A 83 -10.62 -1.34 -3.76
C SER A 83 -11.61 -2.48 -3.96
N ASP A 84 -11.42 -3.28 -5.02
CA ASP A 84 -12.20 -4.48 -5.31
C ASP A 84 -11.43 -5.74 -4.84
N PRO A 85 -11.83 -6.34 -3.69
CA PRO A 85 -11.14 -7.51 -3.15
C PRO A 85 -11.20 -8.72 -4.08
N ASP A 86 -12.25 -8.86 -4.91
CA ASP A 86 -12.43 -10.01 -5.77
C ASP A 86 -11.57 -9.88 -7.04
N ALA A 87 -11.43 -8.67 -7.59
CA ALA A 87 -10.48 -8.40 -8.67
C ALA A 87 -9.02 -8.67 -8.23
N VAL A 88 -8.65 -8.23 -7.02
CA VAL A 88 -7.31 -8.48 -6.47
C VAL A 88 -7.05 -9.96 -6.27
N LYS A 89 -8.02 -10.72 -5.73
CA LYS A 89 -7.89 -12.17 -5.58
C LYS A 89 -7.78 -12.87 -6.92
N ALA A 90 -8.63 -12.51 -7.90
CA ALA A 90 -8.60 -13.10 -9.23
C ALA A 90 -7.23 -12.90 -9.90
N PHE A 91 -6.67 -11.70 -9.82
CA PHE A 91 -5.31 -11.41 -10.31
C PHE A 91 -4.24 -12.30 -9.65
N ILE A 92 -4.27 -12.46 -8.32
CA ILE A 92 -3.31 -13.30 -7.60
C ILE A 92 -3.47 -14.77 -7.98
N THR A 93 -4.71 -15.26 -8.06
CA THR A 93 -4.99 -16.65 -8.45
C THR A 93 -4.50 -16.92 -9.87
N GLU A 94 -4.78 -16.03 -10.84
CA GLU A 94 -4.28 -16.17 -12.21
C GLU A 94 -2.74 -16.18 -12.24
N ALA A 95 -2.10 -15.30 -11.48
CA ALA A 95 -0.63 -15.28 -11.37
C ALA A 95 -0.11 -16.64 -10.87
N MET A 96 -0.68 -17.16 -9.78
CA MET A 96 -0.30 -18.46 -9.21
C MET A 96 -0.52 -19.62 -10.18
N GLU A 97 -1.59 -19.58 -10.98
CA GLU A 97 -1.86 -20.60 -12.01
C GLU A 97 -0.84 -20.52 -13.16
N ALA A 98 -0.49 -19.31 -13.59
CA ALA A 98 0.48 -19.08 -14.64
C ALA A 98 1.91 -19.47 -14.23
N ASN A 99 2.26 -19.36 -12.94
CA ASN A 99 3.58 -19.71 -12.44
C ASN A 99 3.56 -20.29 -11.03
N ALA A 100 3.97 -21.57 -10.93
CA ALA A 100 4.06 -22.28 -9.65
C ALA A 100 5.03 -21.62 -8.65
N ALA A 101 6.03 -20.85 -9.10
CA ALA A 101 6.94 -20.11 -8.21
C ALA A 101 6.22 -19.08 -7.32
N PHE A 102 5.02 -18.64 -7.71
CA PHE A 102 4.21 -17.71 -6.92
C PHE A 102 3.37 -18.41 -5.85
N LYS A 103 3.29 -19.75 -5.84
CA LYS A 103 2.55 -20.54 -4.83
C LYS A 103 3.34 -20.79 -3.54
N THR A 104 4.63 -20.51 -3.54
CA THR A 104 5.49 -20.67 -2.36
C THR A 104 5.77 -19.30 -1.78
N GLY A 105 4.97 -18.87 -0.79
CA GLY A 105 5.31 -17.74 0.07
C GLY A 105 6.72 -17.87 0.66
N PRO A 106 7.29 -16.79 1.25
CA PRO A 106 8.64 -16.84 1.82
C PRO A 106 8.81 -18.10 2.66
N VAL A 107 9.74 -18.96 2.27
CA VAL A 107 10.13 -20.11 3.10
C VAL A 107 10.81 -19.49 4.32
N ILE A 108 10.07 -19.30 5.41
CA ILE A 108 10.71 -19.11 6.71
C ILE A 108 11.53 -20.37 6.89
N PRO A 109 12.87 -20.28 7.00
CA PRO A 109 13.67 -21.45 7.31
C PRO A 109 13.00 -22.10 8.51
N SER A 110 12.67 -23.38 8.42
CA SER A 110 12.29 -24.14 9.59
C SER A 110 13.31 -23.78 10.66
N ARG A 111 12.84 -23.33 11.81
CA ARG A 111 13.69 -22.93 12.92
C ARG A 111 14.55 -24.15 13.24
N ASN A 112 15.74 -24.23 12.67
CA ASN A 112 16.73 -25.26 12.97
C ASN A 112 17.36 -24.91 14.32
N GLY A 113 16.52 -24.70 15.33
CA GLY A 113 16.86 -25.05 16.70
C GLY A 113 16.49 -26.51 16.80
N GLY A 114 17.48 -27.40 16.76
CA GLY A 114 17.26 -28.82 17.05
C GLY A 114 16.40 -28.95 18.30
N ALA A 115 15.48 -29.93 18.28
CA ALA A 115 14.60 -30.24 19.38
C ALA A 115 15.38 -30.09 20.70
N HIS A 116 15.09 -29.03 21.46
CA HIS A 116 15.44 -29.05 22.86
C HIS A 116 14.52 -30.14 23.41
N GLN A 117 15.08 -31.32 23.63
CA GLN A 117 14.44 -32.35 24.44
C GLN A 117 14.43 -31.81 25.88
N GLY A 118 13.61 -30.79 26.10
CA GLY A 118 13.22 -30.36 27.42
C GLY A 118 12.49 -31.53 28.04
N GLY A 119 12.97 -31.98 29.20
CA GLY A 119 12.42 -33.12 29.91
C GLY A 119 10.89 -33.06 29.96
N THR A 120 10.28 -34.24 29.89
CA THR A 120 8.84 -34.46 30.05
C THR A 120 8.30 -33.50 31.11
N PRO A 121 7.38 -32.57 30.77
CA PRO A 121 6.74 -31.79 31.82
C PRO A 121 6.05 -32.78 32.75
N ALA A 122 6.45 -32.80 34.01
CA ALA A 122 5.76 -33.58 35.02
C ALA A 122 4.28 -33.21 34.95
N ALA A 123 3.43 -34.21 34.80
CA ALA A 123 2.00 -34.03 34.58
C ALA A 123 1.42 -33.19 35.72
N GLN A 124 1.14 -31.91 35.45
CA GLN A 124 0.42 -31.10 36.42
C GLN A 124 -1.03 -31.60 36.45
N PRO A 125 -1.58 -31.88 37.64
CA PRO A 125 -2.94 -32.37 37.75
C PRO A 125 -3.92 -31.33 37.21
N LEU A 126 -4.76 -31.75 36.27
CA LEU A 126 -5.73 -30.91 35.55
C LEU A 126 -6.91 -30.44 36.41
N SER A 127 -6.93 -30.76 37.71
CA SER A 127 -7.94 -30.30 38.66
C SER A 127 -7.40 -30.27 40.09
N LEU A 128 -8.03 -29.43 40.93
CA LEU A 128 -7.71 -29.33 42.35
C LEU A 128 -7.90 -30.67 43.07
N ASP A 129 -8.96 -31.42 42.74
CA ASP A 129 -9.22 -32.75 43.30
C ASP A 129 -8.13 -33.77 42.93
N ALA A 130 -7.59 -33.69 41.71
CA ALA A 130 -6.49 -34.55 41.28
C ALA A 130 -5.18 -34.19 42.01
N ALA A 131 -4.96 -32.91 42.31
CA ALA A 131 -3.81 -32.46 43.08
C ALA A 131 -3.86 -32.93 44.54
N VAL A 132 -5.03 -32.83 45.20
CA VAL A 132 -5.21 -33.25 46.60
C VAL A 132 -5.05 -34.76 46.75
N ARG A 133 -5.62 -35.56 45.81
CA ARG A 133 -5.51 -37.02 45.83
C ARG A 133 -4.07 -37.50 45.61
N GLY A 134 -3.31 -36.81 44.76
CA GLY A 134 -1.88 -37.09 44.56
C GLY A 134 -1.03 -36.73 45.76
N ALA A 135 -1.36 -35.65 46.49
CA ALA A 135 -0.63 -35.22 47.68
C ALA A 135 -0.90 -36.10 48.93
N LEU A 136 -2.10 -36.69 49.03
CA LEU A 136 -2.49 -37.54 50.15
C LEU A 136 -2.24 -39.03 49.91
N GLY A 137 -1.80 -39.43 48.71
CA GLY A 137 -1.37 -40.80 48.44
C GLY A 137 -2.50 -41.82 48.45
N GLY A 138 -3.66 -41.51 47.87
CA GLY A 138 -4.80 -42.43 47.76
C GLY A 138 -5.77 -42.38 48.94
#